data_AF-A0A167I3Y8-F1
#
_entry.id   AF-A0A167I3Y8-F1
#
_cell.length_a   1.000
_cell.length_b   1.000
_cell.length_c   1.000
_cell.angle_alpha   90.00
_cell.angle_beta   90.00
_cell.angle_gamma   90.00
#
_symmetry.space_group_name_H-M   'P 1'
#
loop_
_entity.id
_entity.type
_entity.pdbx_description
1 polymer ?
#
loop_
_entity_poly.entity_id
_entity_poly.type
_entity_poly.pdbx_seq_one_letter_code
_entity_poly.pdbx_strand_id
1 'polypeptide(L)'
;MPTIPDKKTALVWLAALGVAALTACGGGGGGSATDSVGKASTETRAVSDPMETTAAPPLANALALQEEGARLNTAELEAIAKTGVLPKPFDGPLLSGAAGSTKATLDPAPGVNAETKSAASRTAVYRFFNSQTSAHFFTTSVTERDNVRATLPHMAYEGPAFYASGTTVPGLSPVHRFNNNQTGVHFYTISETERAHIAATMPEFVYEGIAYYASTLAGTGYTPLYRFFVSDKRFHFYTASQSERDNIIATLPQYSYEGVGYYVLSNDWQTPAVPHTGISFGQCYQPGGNTLVPCDTPAARELNADQDGRRTGVNSMSYSQVLSGYVGTFPFSFPLYYPKTDCVRDDVTGLIWEGKTDTFTLHNGLITFTNFGDGRAGDASQLVSHANDNALCGFTDWRLPSVEELHGIVDHRPTSGPRIRVVDFPNTANYYWSNEAYGGFENGAWVAGFAGGGDDATTRDMRISARLVRGEAWSGTRYIVTSATYLSDGANNAVIDRKTGLTWRRCLEGQFWTGSNCIGAATPFTHVNALHRGHNIAGWRLPNIKELSSLADRSRQIPALDPDAFPGLGGGVDTWSSTPVPGTANAAYVGFAVGITGNYVRSGALAAHLVLASP
;
A
#
# COMPACT_ATOMS: atom_id res chain seq x y z
N MET A 1 2.04 63.06 -13.90
CA MET A 1 0.99 63.18 -14.94
C MET A 1 1.16 62.02 -15.91
N PRO A 2 0.10 61.48 -16.54
CA PRO A 2 -1.28 61.27 -16.05
C PRO A 2 -1.72 59.79 -16.30
N THR A 3 -2.86 59.20 -15.90
CA THR A 3 -3.94 59.46 -14.92
C THR A 3 -4.77 58.17 -14.73
N ILE A 4 -5.40 58.00 -13.56
CA ILE A 4 -6.46 57.03 -13.23
C ILE A 4 -7.84 57.65 -13.64
N PRO A 5 -8.85 56.88 -14.11
CA PRO A 5 -9.98 56.43 -13.25
C PRO A 5 -10.43 54.97 -13.56
N ASP A 6 -10.97 54.10 -12.69
CA ASP A 6 -11.75 54.17 -11.43
C ASP A 6 -13.29 54.41 -11.56
N LYS A 7 -14.04 53.85 -10.59
CA LYS A 7 -15.51 53.69 -10.37
C LYS A 7 -16.02 52.26 -10.68
N LYS A 8 -16.60 51.46 -9.74
CA LYS A 8 -17.71 51.66 -8.75
C LYS A 8 -19.01 52.12 -9.45
N THR A 9 -20.25 51.70 -9.20
CA THR A 9 -21.02 51.02 -8.12
C THR A 9 -22.43 50.73 -8.72
N ALA A 10 -23.39 49.96 -8.21
CA ALA A 10 -23.53 48.86 -7.21
C ALA A 10 -25.07 48.54 -7.13
N LEU A 11 -25.57 47.87 -6.06
CA LEU A 11 -27.01 47.76 -5.68
C LEU A 11 -27.92 46.89 -6.63
N VAL A 12 -29.09 46.30 -6.26
CA VAL A 12 -29.74 45.92 -4.98
C VAL A 12 -30.98 45.01 -5.26
N TRP A 13 -31.14 43.88 -4.53
CA TRP A 13 -32.40 43.24 -4.03
C TRP A 13 -33.50 42.57 -4.90
N LEU A 14 -34.30 41.77 -4.14
CA LEU A 14 -35.59 41.09 -4.35
C LEU A 14 -35.55 39.80 -5.23
N ALA A 15 -36.00 38.60 -4.82
CA ALA A 15 -36.88 38.04 -3.78
C ALA A 15 -38.26 37.55 -4.27
N ALA A 16 -38.63 36.36 -3.77
CA ALA A 16 -39.98 35.82 -3.53
C ALA A 16 -40.76 35.02 -4.62
N LEU A 17 -41.18 33.83 -4.17
CA LEU A 17 -42.48 33.15 -4.33
C LEU A 17 -42.89 32.49 -5.66
N GLY A 18 -43.43 31.27 -5.50
CA GLY A 18 -44.04 30.47 -6.57
C GLY A 18 -44.52 29.10 -6.07
N VAL A 19 -45.58 29.06 -5.25
CA VAL A 19 -46.27 27.81 -4.85
C VAL A 19 -47.52 27.61 -5.72
N ALA A 20 -47.70 26.42 -6.27
CA ALA A 20 -49.01 25.92 -6.72
C ALA A 20 -49.03 24.38 -6.75
N ALA A 21 -50.12 23.79 -6.26
CA ALA A 21 -50.41 22.35 -6.30
C ALA A 21 -51.72 22.10 -7.08
N LEU A 22 -51.91 20.89 -7.61
CA LEU A 22 -53.20 20.23 -7.98
C LEU A 22 -52.83 18.86 -8.61
N THR A 23 -53.03 17.69 -8.00
CA THR A 23 -54.27 16.96 -7.61
C THR A 23 -55.13 16.45 -8.78
N ALA A 24 -55.05 15.13 -9.03
CA ALA A 24 -56.10 14.26 -9.61
C ALA A 24 -55.62 12.78 -9.56
N CYS A 25 -56.42 11.72 -9.54
CA CYS A 25 -57.73 11.35 -8.95
C CYS A 25 -58.14 9.98 -9.56
N GLY A 26 -58.75 9.08 -8.77
CA GLY A 26 -59.41 7.84 -9.22
C GLY A 26 -58.48 6.63 -9.45
N GLY A 27 -58.86 5.37 -9.17
CA GLY A 27 -60.06 4.74 -8.57
C GLY A 27 -59.83 3.21 -8.59
N GLY A 28 -60.16 2.40 -7.58
CA GLY A 28 -61.52 1.94 -7.22
C GLY A 28 -62.10 0.97 -8.28
N GLY A 29 -62.46 -0.30 -8.01
CA GLY A 29 -62.41 -1.14 -6.80
C GLY A 29 -63.36 -2.37 -6.91
N GLY A 30 -63.21 -3.37 -6.03
CA GLY A 30 -64.17 -4.49 -5.82
C GLY A 30 -64.20 -5.61 -6.90
N GLY A 31 -64.58 -6.86 -6.61
CA GLY A 31 -64.93 -7.50 -5.32
C GLY A 31 -65.65 -8.86 -5.50
N SER A 32 -65.77 -9.63 -4.39
CA SER A 32 -66.50 -10.92 -4.24
C SER A 32 -65.97 -12.18 -4.95
N ALA A 33 -66.17 -13.42 -4.45
CA ALA A 33 -66.48 -13.95 -3.10
C ALA A 33 -66.47 -15.52 -3.14
N THR A 34 -66.78 -16.17 -2.00
CA THR A 34 -67.09 -17.62 -1.80
C THR A 34 -65.91 -18.61 -1.78
N ASP A 35 -65.85 -19.65 -0.91
CA ASP A 35 -66.41 -19.81 0.45
C ASP A 35 -65.78 -21.02 1.21
N SER A 36 -66.25 -21.29 2.45
CA SER A 36 -65.96 -22.41 3.39
C SER A 36 -64.74 -22.23 4.31
N VAL A 37 -64.84 -22.01 5.65
CA VAL A 37 -65.57 -22.66 6.77
C VAL A 37 -64.93 -24.00 7.18
N GLY A 38 -64.53 -24.28 8.45
CA GLY A 38 -64.54 -23.57 9.74
C GLY A 38 -63.44 -24.19 10.67
N LYS A 39 -63.29 -23.95 11.98
CA LYS A 39 -64.16 -23.45 13.08
C LYS A 39 -63.34 -22.65 14.12
N ALA A 40 -64.02 -21.86 14.96
CA ALA A 40 -63.45 -21.07 16.07
C ALA A 40 -63.16 -21.95 17.33
N SER A 41 -62.52 -21.45 18.41
CA SER A 41 -63.11 -20.49 19.36
C SER A 41 -62.13 -19.75 20.29
N THR A 42 -62.28 -18.41 20.38
CA THR A 42 -62.10 -17.49 21.56
C THR A 42 -60.76 -17.45 22.34
N GLU A 43 -60.29 -16.33 22.89
CA GLU A 43 -61.02 -15.15 23.38
C GLU A 43 -60.19 -13.84 23.48
N THR A 44 -60.88 -12.69 23.42
CA THR A 44 -60.50 -11.32 23.88
C THR A 44 -59.34 -10.53 23.22
N ARG A 45 -59.64 -9.25 22.90
CA ARG A 45 -58.69 -8.21 22.46
C ARG A 45 -58.79 -7.01 23.40
N ALA A 46 -57.65 -6.50 23.88
CA ALA A 46 -57.52 -5.20 24.54
C ALA A 46 -56.67 -4.25 23.69
N VAL A 47 -56.77 -2.94 23.93
CA VAL A 47 -56.20 -1.86 23.10
C VAL A 47 -55.08 -1.15 23.85
N SER A 48 -53.95 -0.90 23.20
CA SER A 48 -52.93 0.08 23.64
C SER A 48 -52.00 0.52 22.50
N ASP A 49 -52.03 1.81 22.18
CA ASP A 49 -50.83 2.60 21.84
C ASP A 49 -50.12 3.00 23.17
N PRO A 50 -48.86 3.52 23.19
CA PRO A 50 -48.10 4.09 22.07
C PRO A 50 -46.63 3.62 21.92
N MET A 51 -46.04 4.04 20.80
CA MET A 51 -44.61 4.19 20.48
C MET A 51 -43.59 3.77 21.55
N GLU A 52 -43.03 2.57 21.38
CA GLU A 52 -42.03 1.98 22.27
C GLU A 52 -40.67 2.70 22.15
N THR A 53 -40.22 3.33 23.24
CA THR A 53 -38.83 3.77 23.38
C THR A 53 -37.95 2.54 23.45
N THR A 54 -37.02 2.37 22.50
CA THR A 54 -36.13 1.20 22.42
C THR A 54 -35.26 1.08 23.67
N ALA A 55 -35.68 0.23 24.60
CA ALA A 55 -34.88 -0.14 25.76
C ALA A 55 -33.64 -0.93 25.32
N ALA A 56 -32.53 -0.79 26.06
CA ALA A 56 -31.32 -1.57 25.80
C ALA A 56 -31.62 -3.09 25.83
N PRO A 57 -30.97 -3.93 24.99
CA PRO A 57 -31.22 -5.35 24.98
C PRO A 57 -31.00 -5.98 26.37
N PRO A 58 -31.82 -6.97 26.79
CA PRO A 58 -31.59 -7.68 28.04
C PRO A 58 -30.19 -8.32 28.06
N LEU A 59 -29.60 -8.46 29.25
CA LEU A 59 -28.18 -8.75 29.45
C LEU A 59 -27.62 -9.93 28.62
N ALA A 60 -28.41 -10.99 28.43
CA ALA A 60 -28.04 -12.15 27.63
C ALA A 60 -27.96 -11.84 26.11
N ASN A 61 -28.82 -10.97 25.60
CA ASN A 61 -28.80 -10.56 24.19
C ASN A 61 -27.57 -9.68 23.89
N ALA A 62 -27.19 -8.79 24.81
CA ALA A 62 -26.01 -7.94 24.63
C ALA A 62 -24.71 -8.77 24.55
N LEU A 63 -24.59 -9.85 25.34
CA LEU A 63 -23.47 -10.78 25.27
C LEU A 63 -23.41 -11.49 23.91
N ALA A 64 -24.53 -12.10 23.49
CA ALA A 64 -24.63 -12.83 22.22
C ALA A 64 -24.37 -11.94 20.99
N LEU A 65 -24.76 -10.65 21.04
CA LEU A 65 -24.46 -9.70 19.97
C LEU A 65 -22.97 -9.35 19.90
N GLN A 66 -22.24 -9.29 21.02
CA GLN A 66 -20.78 -9.08 21.04
C GLN A 66 -20.04 -10.33 20.55
N GLU A 67 -20.45 -11.52 21.01
CA GLU A 67 -19.92 -12.81 20.54
C GLU A 67 -20.10 -12.99 19.02
N GLU A 68 -21.27 -12.60 18.48
CA GLU A 68 -21.50 -12.58 17.03
C GLU A 68 -20.61 -11.53 16.33
N GLY A 69 -20.39 -10.35 16.92
CA GLY A 69 -19.43 -9.37 16.42
C GLY A 69 -18.02 -9.96 16.27
N ALA A 70 -17.52 -10.60 17.33
CA ALA A 70 -16.22 -11.27 17.32
C ALA A 70 -16.14 -12.43 16.31
N ARG A 71 -17.23 -13.19 16.15
CA ARG A 71 -17.36 -14.21 15.10
C ARG A 71 -17.30 -13.59 13.70
N LEU A 72 -17.94 -12.44 13.48
CA LEU A 72 -17.92 -11.72 12.20
C LEU A 72 -16.53 -11.15 11.89
N ASN A 73 -15.84 -10.55 12.87
CA ASN A 73 -14.45 -10.08 12.69
C ASN A 73 -13.52 -11.24 12.33
N THR A 74 -13.55 -12.34 13.09
CA THR A 74 -12.72 -13.52 12.81
C THR A 74 -13.06 -14.13 11.45
N ALA A 75 -14.35 -14.27 11.12
CA ALA A 75 -14.78 -14.79 9.81
C ALA A 75 -14.37 -13.87 8.65
N GLU A 76 -14.39 -12.55 8.84
CA GLU A 76 -13.95 -11.59 7.82
C GLU A 76 -12.44 -11.62 7.65
N LEU A 77 -11.66 -11.59 8.73
CA LEU A 77 -10.19 -11.72 8.65
C LEU A 77 -9.76 -13.05 8.05
N GLU A 78 -10.43 -14.14 8.40
CA GLU A 78 -10.23 -15.43 7.74
C GLU A 78 -10.61 -15.38 6.26
N ALA A 79 -11.71 -14.71 5.90
CA ALA A 79 -12.12 -14.56 4.50
C ALA A 79 -11.12 -13.69 3.72
N ILE A 80 -10.61 -12.60 4.29
CA ILE A 80 -9.57 -11.76 3.69
C ILE A 80 -8.25 -12.53 3.59
N ALA A 81 -7.85 -13.28 4.62
CA ALA A 81 -6.67 -14.14 4.60
C ALA A 81 -6.75 -15.26 3.56
N LYS A 82 -7.95 -15.79 3.29
CA LYS A 82 -8.19 -16.80 2.26
C LYS A 82 -8.28 -16.18 0.85
N THR A 83 -8.94 -15.02 0.70
CA THR A 83 -9.33 -14.48 -0.62
C THR A 83 -8.52 -13.27 -1.08
N GLY A 84 -8.02 -12.43 -0.17
CA GLY A 84 -7.41 -11.12 -0.48
C GLY A 84 -8.42 -10.02 -0.83
N VAL A 85 -9.74 -10.30 -0.80
CA VAL A 85 -10.79 -9.33 -1.13
C VAL A 85 -11.18 -8.57 0.12
N LEU A 86 -10.91 -7.26 0.15
CA LEU A 86 -11.43 -6.37 1.20
C LEU A 86 -12.95 -6.21 1.04
N PRO A 87 -13.73 -6.12 2.14
CA PRO A 87 -15.14 -5.79 2.07
C PRO A 87 -15.34 -4.44 1.37
N LYS A 88 -16.52 -4.26 0.76
CA LYS A 88 -16.92 -2.93 0.31
C LYS A 88 -17.07 -2.02 1.54
N PRO A 89 -16.54 -0.78 1.50
CA PRO A 89 -16.90 0.24 2.48
C PRO A 89 -18.42 0.38 2.57
N PHE A 90 -18.93 0.56 3.78
CA PHE A 90 -20.38 0.56 4.02
C PHE A 90 -21.05 1.88 3.63
N ASP A 91 -21.99 1.81 2.69
CA ASP A 91 -22.79 2.94 2.19
C ASP A 91 -24.06 3.24 3.03
N GLY A 92 -24.26 2.57 4.17
CA GLY A 92 -25.44 2.75 5.02
C GLY A 92 -25.37 3.99 5.93
N PRO A 93 -26.50 4.40 6.54
CA PRO A 93 -26.57 5.64 7.32
C PRO A 93 -25.64 5.57 8.54
N LEU A 94 -24.68 6.49 8.59
CA LEU A 94 -23.88 6.73 9.79
C LEU A 94 -24.79 7.32 10.88
N LEU A 95 -25.06 6.57 11.93
CA LEU A 95 -25.76 7.07 13.14
C LEU A 95 -24.83 8.00 13.94
N SER A 96 -24.56 9.18 13.40
CA SER A 96 -23.81 10.23 14.09
C SER A 96 -24.74 11.07 14.96
N GLY A 97 -24.65 10.93 16.29
CA GLY A 97 -25.44 11.79 17.18
C GLY A 97 -25.53 11.36 18.63
N ALA A 98 -24.44 11.42 19.39
CA ALA A 98 -24.51 11.61 20.84
C ALA A 98 -23.80 12.90 21.23
N ALA A 99 -24.48 13.74 22.01
CA ALA A 99 -23.90 14.96 22.55
C ALA A 99 -22.79 14.58 23.54
N GLY A 100 -21.54 14.94 23.23
CA GLY A 100 -20.35 14.63 24.04
C GLY A 100 -19.38 13.62 23.41
N SER A 101 -19.74 12.96 22.30
CA SER A 101 -18.78 12.16 21.51
C SER A 101 -17.85 13.09 20.72
N THR A 102 -16.54 12.95 20.92
CA THR A 102 -15.52 13.52 20.02
C THR A 102 -15.30 12.54 18.88
N LYS A 103 -15.53 12.99 17.64
CA LYS A 103 -15.20 12.19 16.44
C LYS A 103 -13.76 11.65 16.55
N ALA A 104 -13.54 10.47 15.97
CA ALA A 104 -12.21 9.92 15.75
C ALA A 104 -11.41 10.94 14.94
N THR A 105 -10.60 11.71 15.65
CA THR A 105 -9.90 12.84 15.09
C THR A 105 -8.56 12.31 14.65
N LEU A 106 -8.42 12.03 13.36
CA LEU A 106 -7.09 12.00 12.77
C LEU A 106 -6.56 13.44 12.83
N ASP A 107 -5.36 13.65 13.35
CA ASP A 107 -4.72 14.96 13.22
C ASP A 107 -4.63 15.30 11.72
N PRO A 108 -4.93 16.54 11.30
CA PRO A 108 -4.66 16.94 9.92
C PRO A 108 -3.18 16.68 9.64
N ALA A 109 -2.89 16.01 8.50
CA ALA A 109 -1.57 15.50 8.15
C ALA A 109 -0.47 16.50 8.54
N PRO A 110 0.56 16.07 9.30
CA PRO A 110 1.34 16.94 10.17
C PRO A 110 1.74 18.21 9.45
N GLY A 111 1.21 19.34 9.95
CA GLY A 111 1.49 20.65 9.40
C GLY A 111 3.01 20.80 9.26
N VAL A 112 3.45 21.19 8.07
CA VAL A 112 4.87 21.30 7.66
C VAL A 112 5.71 22.00 8.74
N ASN A 113 6.26 21.21 9.67
CA ASN A 113 7.26 21.53 10.72
C ASN A 113 7.39 20.37 11.74
N ALA A 114 7.75 19.17 11.26
CA ALA A 114 8.43 18.12 12.03
C ALA A 114 9.03 17.09 11.06
N GLU A 115 10.15 16.48 11.41
CA GLU A 115 10.86 15.54 10.54
C GLU A 115 10.13 14.20 10.44
N THR A 116 9.49 13.94 9.29
CA THR A 116 9.36 12.61 8.64
C THR A 116 8.52 12.74 7.36
N LYS A 117 9.17 13.03 6.23
CA LYS A 117 8.58 12.89 4.88
C LYS A 117 9.29 11.79 4.11
N SER A 118 8.82 10.55 4.28
CA SER A 118 9.09 9.37 3.44
C SER A 118 8.45 8.17 4.15
N ALA A 119 7.84 7.28 3.36
CA ALA A 119 6.81 6.33 3.79
C ALA A 119 5.56 6.99 4.42
N ALA A 120 4.43 6.27 4.38
CA ALA A 120 3.28 6.66 5.17
C ALA A 120 3.65 6.55 6.66
N SER A 121 3.60 7.66 7.39
CA SER A 121 4.25 7.72 8.70
C SER A 121 3.70 6.67 9.64
N ARG A 122 4.58 5.76 10.09
CA ARG A 122 4.34 4.78 11.13
C ARG A 122 4.02 5.54 12.43
N THR A 123 2.74 5.77 12.64
CA THR A 123 2.17 6.69 13.63
C THR A 123 1.98 5.93 14.94
N ALA A 124 2.46 6.50 16.04
CA ALA A 124 2.27 5.94 17.38
C ALA A 124 0.78 5.93 17.74
N VAL A 125 0.29 4.79 18.23
CA VAL A 125 -1.04 4.67 18.86
C VAL A 125 -0.84 4.76 20.37
N TYR A 126 -1.27 5.88 20.93
CA TYR A 126 -1.17 6.22 22.34
C TYR A 126 -2.24 5.47 23.15
N ARG A 127 -1.84 4.81 24.24
CA ARG A 127 -2.72 4.08 25.18
C ARG A 127 -2.90 4.87 26.48
N PHE A 128 -4.12 4.84 26.97
CA PHE A 128 -4.52 5.38 28.26
C PHE A 128 -5.32 4.33 29.04
N PHE A 129 -5.06 4.20 30.34
CA PHE A 129 -5.87 3.42 31.27
C PHE A 129 -6.87 4.32 31.99
N ASN A 130 -8.17 4.01 31.89
CA ASN A 130 -9.22 4.70 32.60
C ASN A 130 -9.41 4.07 34.00
N SER A 131 -9.09 4.79 35.07
CA SER A 131 -9.18 4.26 36.44
C SER A 131 -10.61 4.07 36.96
N GLN A 132 -11.62 4.68 36.32
CA GLN A 132 -13.03 4.54 36.69
C GLN A 132 -13.68 3.31 36.04
N THR A 133 -13.38 3.02 34.78
CA THR A 133 -13.96 1.86 34.04
C THR A 133 -13.04 0.65 34.01
N SER A 134 -11.74 0.84 34.28
CA SER A 134 -10.64 -0.11 34.01
C SER A 134 -10.45 -0.47 32.54
N ALA A 135 -11.08 0.27 31.61
CA ALA A 135 -10.90 0.08 30.18
C ALA A 135 -9.72 0.90 29.64
N HIS A 136 -9.32 0.63 28.40
CA HIS A 136 -8.27 1.38 27.71
C HIS A 136 -8.84 2.25 26.59
N PHE A 137 -8.20 3.38 26.37
CA PHE A 137 -8.48 4.29 25.25
C PHE A 137 -7.24 4.41 24.37
N PHE A 138 -7.46 4.38 23.05
CA PHE A 138 -6.42 4.43 22.02
C PHE A 138 -6.65 5.57 21.03
N THR A 139 -5.60 6.33 20.73
CA THR A 139 -5.62 7.39 19.72
C THR A 139 -4.29 7.54 18.99
N THR A 140 -4.33 7.89 17.71
CA THR A 140 -3.17 8.38 16.94
C THR A 140 -2.99 9.89 17.04
N SER A 141 -4.03 10.64 17.44
CA SER A 141 -3.96 12.09 17.50
C SER A 141 -3.19 12.56 18.72
N VAL A 142 -2.15 13.34 18.45
CA VAL A 142 -1.39 14.11 19.43
C VAL A 142 -2.30 15.14 20.11
N THR A 143 -3.20 15.77 19.34
CA THR A 143 -4.18 16.74 19.86
C THR A 143 -5.15 16.09 20.85
N GLU A 144 -5.74 14.94 20.50
CA GLU A 144 -6.66 14.19 21.36
C GLU A 144 -5.93 13.65 22.60
N ARG A 145 -4.73 13.08 22.42
CA ARG A 145 -3.85 12.64 23.52
C ARG A 145 -3.61 13.77 24.53
N ASP A 146 -3.18 14.94 24.08
CA ASP A 146 -2.80 16.03 24.99
C ASP A 146 -4.03 16.70 25.63
N ASN A 147 -5.17 16.76 24.93
CA ASN A 147 -6.44 17.17 25.52
C ASN A 147 -6.91 16.21 26.62
N VAL A 148 -6.84 14.89 26.41
CA VAL A 148 -7.16 13.88 27.44
C VAL A 148 -6.26 14.05 28.66
N ARG A 149 -4.94 14.19 28.46
CA ARG A 149 -3.97 14.43 29.56
C ARG A 149 -4.23 15.72 30.33
N ALA A 150 -4.70 16.77 29.66
CA ALA A 150 -4.95 18.07 30.28
C ALA A 150 -6.30 18.14 31.03
N THR A 151 -7.31 17.36 30.61
CA THR A 151 -8.71 17.55 31.05
C THR A 151 -9.31 16.37 31.82
N LEU A 152 -8.79 15.15 31.68
CA LEU A 152 -9.38 13.93 32.25
C LEU A 152 -8.40 13.27 33.25
N PRO A 153 -8.38 13.68 34.54
CA PRO A 153 -7.42 13.18 35.54
C PRO A 153 -7.58 11.68 35.90
N HIS A 154 -8.66 11.03 35.46
CA HIS A 154 -8.87 9.59 35.60
C HIS A 154 -8.28 8.77 34.43
N MET A 155 -7.76 9.43 33.39
CA MET A 155 -7.15 8.80 32.21
C MET A 155 -5.62 8.80 32.37
N ALA A 156 -5.07 7.73 32.93
CA ALA A 156 -3.64 7.57 33.10
C ALA A 156 -2.96 7.30 31.74
N TYR A 157 -2.05 8.16 31.31
CA TYR A 157 -1.30 7.99 30.06
C TYR A 157 -0.19 6.95 30.22
N GLU A 158 -0.20 5.90 29.39
CA GLU A 158 0.77 4.80 29.45
C GLU A 158 1.86 4.88 28.37
N GLY A 159 1.70 5.75 27.37
CA GLY A 159 2.63 5.89 26.24
C GLY A 159 2.13 5.27 24.94
N PRO A 160 3.01 5.14 23.93
CA PRO A 160 2.72 4.37 22.72
C PRO A 160 2.60 2.87 23.03
N ALA A 161 1.48 2.24 22.66
CA ALA A 161 1.29 0.79 22.81
C ALA A 161 1.66 -0.01 21.56
N PHE A 162 1.46 0.58 20.38
CA PHE A 162 1.81 0.02 19.08
C PHE A 162 1.84 1.14 18.03
N TYR A 163 2.04 0.78 16.76
CA TYR A 163 2.06 1.72 15.65
C TYR A 163 1.07 1.32 14.56
N ALA A 164 0.42 2.32 13.96
CA ALA A 164 -0.52 2.18 12.84
C ALA A 164 -0.18 3.24 11.77
N SER A 165 -0.89 3.29 10.64
CA SER A 165 -0.78 4.45 9.76
C SER A 165 -1.87 5.47 10.09
N GLY A 166 -1.50 6.75 10.24
CA GLY A 166 -2.45 7.85 10.39
C GLY A 166 -3.15 8.24 9.08
N THR A 167 -2.70 7.71 7.94
CA THR A 167 -3.19 8.04 6.59
C THR A 167 -3.52 6.77 5.81
N THR A 168 -4.34 6.88 4.77
CA THR A 168 -4.67 5.75 3.89
C THR A 168 -3.43 5.29 3.12
N VAL A 169 -3.20 3.97 3.05
CA VAL A 169 -2.05 3.35 2.37
C VAL A 169 -2.53 2.11 1.60
N PRO A 170 -2.05 1.85 0.37
CA PRO A 170 -2.32 0.59 -0.31
C PRO A 170 -1.91 -0.61 0.56
N GLY A 171 -2.83 -1.58 0.71
CA GLY A 171 -2.64 -2.76 1.56
C GLY A 171 -3.02 -2.59 3.05
N LEU A 172 -3.38 -1.39 3.50
CA LEU A 172 -3.95 -1.16 4.83
C LEU A 172 -5.46 -0.86 4.74
N SER A 173 -6.22 -1.36 5.73
CA SER A 173 -7.66 -1.16 5.90
C SER A 173 -7.94 -0.19 7.06
N PRO A 174 -9.05 0.55 7.05
CA PRO A 174 -9.43 1.44 8.14
C PRO A 174 -9.75 0.65 9.42
N VAL A 175 -9.33 1.18 10.57
CA VAL A 175 -9.76 0.74 11.90
C VAL A 175 -10.76 1.76 12.43
N HIS A 176 -11.95 1.28 12.70
CA HIS A 176 -13.14 2.03 13.10
C HIS A 176 -13.24 2.15 14.61
N ARG A 177 -13.61 3.34 15.10
CA ARG A 177 -13.84 3.62 16.52
C ARG A 177 -15.31 3.87 16.79
N PHE A 178 -15.80 3.23 17.84
CA PHE A 178 -17.08 3.54 18.46
C PHE A 178 -16.87 3.95 19.92
N ASN A 179 -17.77 4.77 20.45
CA ASN A 179 -17.84 5.11 21.86
C ASN A 179 -19.18 4.64 22.42
N ASN A 180 -19.15 3.86 23.49
CA ASN A 180 -20.35 3.43 24.19
C ASN A 180 -20.89 4.59 25.04
N ASN A 181 -22.05 5.14 24.66
CA ASN A 181 -22.63 6.32 25.32
C ASN A 181 -23.15 6.06 26.76
N GLN A 182 -23.21 4.81 27.21
CA GLN A 182 -23.60 4.43 28.57
C GLN A 182 -22.38 4.29 29.50
N THR A 183 -21.23 3.86 28.98
CA THR A 183 -20.04 3.53 29.78
C THR A 183 -18.83 4.44 29.52
N GLY A 184 -18.81 5.20 28.42
CA GLY A 184 -17.66 5.97 27.95
C GLY A 184 -16.50 5.10 27.42
N VAL A 185 -16.72 3.79 27.28
CA VAL A 185 -15.70 2.85 26.82
C VAL A 185 -15.71 2.74 25.30
N HIS A 186 -14.52 2.75 24.70
CA HIS A 186 -14.37 2.72 23.26
C HIS A 186 -14.21 1.29 22.73
N PHE A 187 -14.68 1.07 21.52
CA PHE A 187 -14.54 -0.19 20.78
C PHE A 187 -13.82 0.07 19.44
N TYR A 188 -12.96 -0.87 19.05
CA TYR A 188 -12.12 -0.78 17.86
C TYR A 188 -12.24 -2.04 17.00
N THR A 189 -12.53 -1.87 15.72
CA THR A 189 -12.56 -2.98 14.75
C THR A 189 -11.99 -2.57 13.40
N ILE A 190 -11.29 -3.50 12.75
CA ILE A 190 -10.91 -3.37 11.33
C ILE A 190 -12.00 -3.92 10.42
N SER A 191 -12.92 -4.73 10.96
CA SER A 191 -13.91 -5.47 10.18
C SER A 191 -15.09 -4.58 9.82
N GLU A 192 -15.33 -4.43 8.53
CA GLU A 192 -16.49 -3.68 8.01
C GLU A 192 -17.81 -4.37 8.36
N THR A 193 -17.79 -5.71 8.46
CA THR A 193 -18.95 -6.54 8.84
C THR A 193 -19.26 -6.42 10.33
N GLU A 194 -18.26 -6.50 11.21
CA GLU A 194 -18.43 -6.26 12.65
C GLU A 194 -18.85 -4.81 12.91
N ARG A 195 -18.24 -3.84 12.22
CA ARG A 195 -18.65 -2.42 12.25
C ARG A 195 -20.12 -2.23 11.85
N ALA A 196 -20.56 -2.88 10.77
CA ALA A 196 -21.95 -2.81 10.32
C ALA A 196 -22.92 -3.46 11.31
N HIS A 197 -22.56 -4.62 11.87
CA HIS A 197 -23.35 -5.34 12.88
C HIS A 197 -23.54 -4.51 14.15
N ILE A 198 -22.47 -3.94 14.70
CA ILE A 198 -22.53 -3.09 15.89
C ILE A 198 -23.39 -1.85 15.63
N ALA A 199 -23.17 -1.15 14.52
CA ALA A 199 -23.95 0.04 14.16
C ALA A 199 -25.45 -0.25 13.94
N ALA A 200 -25.81 -1.48 13.56
CA ALA A 200 -27.20 -1.89 13.33
C ALA A 200 -27.90 -2.49 14.55
N THR A 201 -27.15 -3.11 15.48
CA THR A 201 -27.72 -3.93 16.57
C THR A 201 -27.44 -3.42 17.99
N MET A 202 -26.49 -2.51 18.17
CA MET A 202 -26.06 -2.01 19.48
C MET A 202 -26.14 -0.47 19.55
N PRO A 203 -27.34 0.11 19.75
CA PRO A 203 -27.55 1.56 19.68
C PRO A 203 -26.79 2.38 20.74
N GLU A 204 -26.23 1.73 21.77
CA GLU A 204 -25.33 2.35 22.72
C GLU A 204 -23.94 2.68 22.15
N PHE A 205 -23.50 1.99 21.08
CA PHE A 205 -22.21 2.24 20.42
C PHE A 205 -22.34 3.28 19.31
N VAL A 206 -21.92 4.50 19.60
CA VAL A 206 -21.95 5.64 18.68
C VAL A 206 -20.69 5.60 17.81
N TYR A 207 -20.87 5.59 16.48
CA TYR A 207 -19.73 5.58 15.55
C TYR A 207 -19.02 6.93 15.51
N GLU A 208 -17.72 6.94 15.79
CA GLU A 208 -16.92 8.15 15.86
C GLU A 208 -16.08 8.41 14.60
N GLY A 209 -15.77 7.37 13.81
CA GLY A 209 -15.00 7.47 12.57
C GLY A 209 -13.86 6.46 12.47
N ILE A 210 -12.87 6.78 11.63
CA ILE A 210 -11.63 6.00 11.46
C ILE A 210 -10.60 6.51 12.47
N ALA A 211 -10.06 5.62 13.31
CA ALA A 211 -9.00 5.95 14.26
C ALA A 211 -7.59 5.91 13.63
N TYR A 212 -7.37 4.97 12.71
CA TYR A 212 -6.11 4.75 12.00
C TYR A 212 -6.29 3.67 10.92
N TYR A 213 -5.22 3.34 10.19
CA TYR A 213 -5.18 2.26 9.21
C TYR A 213 -4.19 1.19 9.63
N ALA A 214 -4.57 -0.09 9.48
CA ALA A 214 -3.79 -1.25 9.88
C ALA A 214 -3.98 -2.39 8.85
N SER A 215 -3.32 -3.54 9.03
CA SER A 215 -3.44 -4.68 8.11
C SER A 215 -4.49 -5.68 8.60
N THR A 216 -5.35 -6.13 7.69
CA THR A 216 -6.26 -7.28 7.86
C THR A 216 -5.54 -8.62 7.65
N LEU A 217 -4.26 -8.59 7.23
CA LEU A 217 -3.44 -9.75 6.88
C LEU A 217 -2.16 -9.87 7.72
N ALA A 218 -1.78 -11.11 8.03
CA ALA A 218 -0.51 -11.44 8.66
C ALA A 218 0.68 -11.31 7.67
N GLY A 219 1.83 -10.86 8.15
CA GLY A 219 3.08 -10.91 7.39
C GLY A 219 4.26 -10.24 8.09
N THR A 220 5.44 -10.34 7.48
CA THR A 220 6.61 -9.53 7.84
C THR A 220 6.23 -8.04 7.79
N GLY A 221 6.78 -7.23 8.70
CA GLY A 221 6.37 -5.83 8.86
C GLY A 221 5.10 -5.65 9.70
N TYR A 222 4.47 -6.72 10.18
CA TYR A 222 3.26 -6.63 11.01
C TYR A 222 3.35 -7.43 12.31
N THR A 223 2.77 -6.87 13.37
CA THR A 223 2.61 -7.48 14.69
C THR A 223 1.13 -7.74 14.94
N PRO A 224 0.72 -8.94 15.39
CA PRO A 224 -0.69 -9.19 15.74
C PRO A 224 -1.14 -8.31 16.91
N LEU A 225 -2.30 -7.67 16.77
CA LEU A 225 -3.01 -7.04 17.88
C LEU A 225 -4.03 -8.05 18.43
N TYR A 226 -3.76 -8.55 19.62
CA TYR A 226 -4.59 -9.53 20.33
C TYR A 226 -5.80 -8.85 20.96
N ARG A 227 -6.97 -9.50 20.87
CA ARG A 227 -8.24 -8.99 21.39
C ARG A 227 -8.81 -9.92 22.46
N PHE A 228 -9.36 -9.33 23.51
CA PHE A 228 -10.00 -10.02 24.61
C PHE A 228 -11.32 -9.34 24.95
N PHE A 229 -12.35 -10.12 25.29
CA PHE A 229 -13.59 -9.61 25.84
C PHE A 229 -13.61 -9.76 27.37
N VAL A 230 -13.98 -8.69 28.08
CA VAL A 230 -14.05 -8.65 29.55
C VAL A 230 -15.51 -8.73 29.97
N SER A 231 -16.01 -9.94 30.17
CA SER A 231 -17.45 -10.25 30.30
C SER A 231 -18.16 -9.45 31.39
N ASP A 232 -17.59 -9.39 32.60
CA ASP A 232 -18.17 -8.65 33.74
C ASP A 232 -18.33 -7.14 33.48
N LYS A 233 -17.49 -6.58 32.60
CA LYS A 233 -17.44 -5.13 32.32
C LYS A 233 -17.89 -4.74 30.91
N ARG A 234 -18.19 -5.74 30.05
CA ARG A 234 -18.71 -5.59 28.69
C ARG A 234 -17.87 -4.64 27.81
N PHE A 235 -16.55 -4.81 27.84
CA PHE A 235 -15.63 -4.11 26.94
C PHE A 235 -14.54 -5.01 26.38
N HIS A 236 -13.83 -4.51 25.37
CA HIS A 236 -12.70 -5.20 24.75
C HIS A 236 -11.35 -4.64 25.21
N PHE A 237 -10.41 -5.52 25.53
CA PHE A 237 -9.01 -5.21 25.79
C PHE A 237 -8.16 -5.58 24.57
N TYR A 238 -7.15 -4.76 24.27
CA TYR A 238 -6.29 -4.90 23.09
C TYR A 238 -4.82 -4.79 23.47
N THR A 239 -3.98 -5.69 22.94
CA THR A 239 -2.53 -5.61 23.12
C THR A 239 -1.75 -6.14 21.92
N ALA A 240 -0.65 -5.48 21.56
CA ALA A 240 0.34 -5.99 20.60
C ALA A 240 1.46 -6.78 21.30
N SER A 241 1.50 -6.77 22.64
CA SER A 241 2.48 -7.48 23.44
C SER A 241 2.07 -8.94 23.61
N GLN A 242 2.87 -9.84 23.05
CA GLN A 242 2.67 -11.28 23.22
C GLN A 242 2.78 -11.70 24.69
N SER A 243 3.70 -11.11 25.47
CA SER A 243 3.85 -11.43 26.89
C SER A 243 2.70 -10.90 27.74
N GLU A 244 2.11 -9.75 27.38
CA GLU A 244 0.89 -9.24 28.03
C GLU A 244 -0.30 -10.17 27.74
N ARG A 245 -0.48 -10.60 26.47
CA ARG A 245 -1.47 -11.62 26.08
C ARG A 245 -1.30 -12.90 26.89
N ASP A 246 -0.10 -13.48 26.91
CA ASP A 246 0.16 -14.77 27.54
C ASP A 246 -0.03 -14.71 29.06
N ASN A 247 0.35 -13.58 29.69
CA ASN A 247 0.09 -13.36 31.11
C ASN A 247 -1.40 -13.19 31.42
N ILE A 248 -2.18 -12.49 30.59
CA ILE A 248 -3.63 -12.34 30.76
C ILE A 248 -4.31 -13.71 30.68
N ILE A 249 -4.01 -14.51 29.65
CA ILE A 249 -4.55 -15.88 29.47
C ILE A 249 -4.23 -16.75 30.69
N ALA A 250 -3.02 -16.64 31.25
CA ALA A 250 -2.58 -17.46 32.38
C ALA A 250 -3.13 -17.01 33.76
N THR A 251 -3.51 -15.73 33.93
CA THR A 251 -3.76 -15.16 35.27
C THR A 251 -5.11 -14.47 35.46
N LEU A 252 -5.83 -14.09 34.39
CA LEU A 252 -7.06 -13.29 34.46
C LEU A 252 -8.23 -14.02 33.75
N PRO A 253 -8.90 -14.99 34.40
CA PRO A 253 -9.96 -15.81 33.78
C PRO A 253 -11.20 -15.02 33.33
N GLN A 254 -11.37 -13.78 33.81
CA GLN A 254 -12.43 -12.86 33.38
C GLN A 254 -12.14 -12.16 32.03
N TYR A 255 -11.00 -12.43 31.40
CA TYR A 255 -10.63 -11.97 30.06
C TYR A 255 -10.73 -13.14 29.08
N SER A 256 -11.84 -13.22 28.35
CA SER A 256 -12.03 -14.21 27.29
C SER A 256 -11.18 -13.84 26.08
N TYR A 257 -10.22 -14.69 25.71
CA TYR A 257 -9.35 -14.45 24.55
C TYR A 257 -10.09 -14.72 23.24
N GLU A 258 -10.16 -13.72 22.36
CA GLU A 258 -10.88 -13.80 21.08
C GLU A 258 -9.95 -14.08 19.89
N GLY A 259 -8.63 -14.08 20.11
CA GLY A 259 -7.64 -14.26 19.05
C GLY A 259 -6.97 -12.96 18.61
N VAL A 260 -6.71 -12.84 17.30
CA VAL A 260 -6.11 -11.66 16.67
C VAL A 260 -7.23 -10.76 16.14
N GLY A 261 -7.31 -9.54 16.67
CA GLY A 261 -8.26 -8.54 16.20
C GLY A 261 -7.89 -7.94 14.86
N TYR A 262 -6.60 -7.72 14.59
CA TYR A 262 -5.98 -7.35 13.30
C TYR A 262 -4.45 -7.25 13.46
N TYR A 263 -3.73 -6.77 12.45
CA TYR A 263 -2.27 -6.69 12.45
C TYR A 263 -1.78 -5.22 12.35
N VAL A 264 -1.02 -4.78 13.34
CA VAL A 264 -0.46 -3.42 13.48
C VAL A 264 0.99 -3.38 12.98
N LEU A 265 1.58 -2.20 12.80
CA LEU A 265 2.87 -2.04 12.09
C LEU A 265 4.06 -2.40 13.01
N SER A 266 4.85 -3.42 12.63
CA SER A 266 6.10 -3.76 13.33
C SER A 266 7.17 -2.68 13.09
N ASN A 267 8.35 -2.82 13.72
CA ASN A 267 9.47 -1.90 13.48
C ASN A 267 9.97 -1.91 12.03
N ASP A 268 9.77 -3.03 11.35
CA ASP A 268 10.35 -3.40 10.06
C ASP A 268 9.32 -3.23 8.93
N TRP A 269 8.22 -2.51 9.21
CA TRP A 269 7.17 -2.22 8.23
C TRP A 269 7.64 -1.24 7.16
N GLN A 270 7.41 -1.60 5.89
CA GLN A 270 7.68 -0.76 4.72
C GLN A 270 6.43 -0.66 3.83
N THR A 271 6.28 0.47 3.15
CA THR A 271 5.22 0.69 2.15
C THR A 271 5.44 -0.14 0.87
N PRO A 272 4.40 -0.44 0.09
CA PRO A 272 4.51 -1.03 -1.26
C PRO A 272 5.36 -0.16 -2.22
N ALA A 273 6.65 -0.47 -2.32
CA ALA A 273 7.67 0.48 -2.79
C ALA A 273 8.34 0.09 -4.11
N VAL A 274 7.56 -0.17 -5.16
CA VAL A 274 8.10 -0.10 -6.54
C VAL A 274 8.04 1.37 -6.97
N PRO A 275 9.17 2.06 -7.22
CA PRO A 275 9.15 3.44 -7.72
C PRO A 275 8.56 3.49 -9.13
N HIS A 276 7.95 4.62 -9.48
CA HIS A 276 7.56 4.88 -10.86
C HIS A 276 8.77 4.80 -11.79
N THR A 277 8.55 4.50 -13.06
CA THR A 277 9.58 4.50 -14.12
C THR A 277 10.10 5.90 -14.47
N GLY A 278 9.55 6.94 -13.84
CA GLY A 278 9.68 8.33 -14.24
C GLY A 278 8.76 8.75 -15.40
N ILE A 279 8.39 7.86 -16.34
CA ILE A 279 7.65 8.18 -17.58
C ILE A 279 6.49 9.14 -17.31
N SER A 280 6.48 10.27 -18.00
CA SER A 280 5.59 11.40 -17.71
C SER A 280 4.23 11.32 -18.41
N PHE A 281 3.28 12.16 -18.00
CA PHE A 281 1.98 12.30 -18.67
C PHE A 281 2.08 12.73 -20.14
N GLY A 282 3.23 13.24 -20.59
CA GLY A 282 3.51 13.57 -21.98
C GLY A 282 3.96 12.38 -22.85
N GLN A 283 4.07 11.18 -22.26
CA GLN A 283 4.82 10.05 -22.83
C GLN A 283 3.97 8.78 -22.95
N CYS A 284 2.77 8.86 -23.54
CA CYS A 284 1.98 7.68 -23.90
C CYS A 284 2.02 7.38 -25.41
N TYR A 285 1.72 6.15 -25.78
CA TYR A 285 1.47 5.78 -27.18
C TYR A 285 0.02 6.08 -27.58
N GLN A 286 -0.17 6.20 -28.89
CA GLN A 286 -1.45 6.21 -29.59
C GLN A 286 -1.46 5.11 -30.69
N PRO A 287 -2.64 4.69 -31.20
CA PRO A 287 -2.73 3.72 -32.28
C PRO A 287 -1.97 4.17 -33.54
N GLY A 288 -1.36 3.22 -34.25
CA GLY A 288 -0.68 3.47 -35.53
C GLY A 288 0.61 4.30 -35.48
N GLY A 289 1.02 4.83 -34.32
CA GLY A 289 2.19 5.72 -34.19
C GLY A 289 3.23 5.24 -33.17
N ASN A 290 4.48 5.67 -33.38
CA ASN A 290 5.59 5.53 -32.42
C ASN A 290 5.94 6.85 -31.70
N THR A 291 5.52 7.99 -32.24
CA THR A 291 5.64 9.28 -31.55
C THR A 291 4.80 9.27 -30.29
N LEU A 292 5.44 9.56 -29.16
CA LEU A 292 4.75 9.69 -27.88
C LEU A 292 3.91 10.97 -27.83
N VAL A 293 2.74 10.88 -27.20
CA VAL A 293 1.76 11.96 -27.07
C VAL A 293 1.32 12.13 -25.61
N PRO A 294 0.73 13.28 -25.25
CA PRO A 294 0.07 13.44 -23.96
C PRO A 294 -0.99 12.35 -23.74
N CYS A 295 -0.92 11.72 -22.58
CA CYS A 295 -1.73 10.56 -22.23
C CYS A 295 -3.23 10.89 -22.16
N ASP A 296 -3.59 12.14 -21.89
CA ASP A 296 -4.97 12.64 -21.87
C ASP A 296 -5.59 12.79 -23.27
N THR A 297 -4.80 12.73 -24.36
CA THR A 297 -5.33 12.71 -25.73
C THR A 297 -6.29 11.53 -25.94
N PRO A 298 -7.44 11.71 -26.63
CA PRO A 298 -8.44 10.64 -26.82
C PRO A 298 -7.85 9.33 -27.34
N ALA A 299 -6.97 9.40 -28.34
CA ALA A 299 -6.31 8.24 -28.94
C ALA A 299 -5.41 7.47 -27.95
N ALA A 300 -4.70 8.17 -27.06
CA ALA A 300 -3.93 7.50 -26.01
C ALA A 300 -4.82 6.85 -24.93
N ARG A 301 -6.00 7.42 -24.66
CA ARG A 301 -6.99 6.81 -23.74
C ARG A 301 -7.63 5.57 -24.34
N GLU A 302 -7.99 5.62 -25.62
CA GLU A 302 -8.58 4.52 -26.38
C GLU A 302 -7.62 3.34 -26.51
N LEU A 303 -6.32 3.59 -26.71
CA LEU A 303 -5.30 2.54 -26.76
C LEU A 303 -5.22 1.75 -25.45
N ASN A 304 -5.04 2.45 -24.32
CA ASN A 304 -5.04 1.89 -22.97
C ASN A 304 -5.02 3.06 -21.94
N ALA A 305 -5.96 3.03 -20.98
CA ALA A 305 -6.08 4.06 -19.96
C ALA A 305 -4.99 3.99 -18.86
N ASP A 306 -4.34 2.85 -18.69
CA ASP A 306 -3.36 2.46 -17.66
C ASP A 306 -1.90 2.41 -18.15
N GLN A 307 -1.61 3.02 -19.31
CA GLN A 307 -0.24 3.20 -19.81
C GLN A 307 0.65 3.85 -18.75
N ASP A 308 1.95 3.54 -18.75
CA ASP A 308 2.91 3.97 -17.73
C ASP A 308 2.84 5.49 -17.43
N GLY A 309 2.78 6.34 -18.45
CA GLY A 309 2.67 7.79 -18.30
C GLY A 309 1.39 8.31 -17.62
N ARG A 310 0.33 7.49 -17.47
CA ARG A 310 -0.85 7.83 -16.64
C ARG A 310 -0.60 7.63 -15.16
N ARG A 311 0.32 6.75 -14.78
CA ARG A 311 0.54 6.31 -13.41
C ARG A 311 1.47 7.24 -12.63
N THR A 312 1.85 8.40 -13.20
CA THR A 312 2.84 9.35 -12.65
C THR A 312 2.59 9.80 -11.21
N GLY A 313 1.34 9.76 -10.73
CA GLY A 313 0.98 10.11 -9.35
C GLY A 313 1.20 8.98 -8.33
N VAL A 314 1.42 7.74 -8.78
CA VAL A 314 1.71 6.57 -7.94
C VAL A 314 3.23 6.44 -7.81
N ASN A 315 3.74 6.42 -6.58
CA ASN A 315 5.14 6.18 -6.25
C ASN A 315 6.15 7.01 -7.08
N SER A 316 5.82 8.28 -7.37
CA SER A 316 6.63 9.17 -8.22
C SER A 316 8.09 9.23 -7.74
N MET A 317 9.06 9.07 -8.66
CA MET A 317 10.49 9.08 -8.32
C MET A 317 10.91 10.37 -7.59
N SER A 318 11.18 10.23 -6.29
CA SER A 318 11.44 11.34 -5.38
C SER A 318 12.65 11.05 -4.49
N TYR A 319 13.52 12.05 -4.38
CA TYR A 319 14.83 11.93 -3.75
C TYR A 319 15.17 13.17 -2.95
N SER A 320 15.49 12.98 -1.66
CA SER A 320 15.82 14.03 -0.73
C SER A 320 17.27 13.93 -0.23
N GLN A 321 17.73 14.96 0.47
CA GLN A 321 19.01 14.91 1.18
C GLN A 321 18.83 14.19 2.51
N VAL A 322 19.87 13.48 2.94
CA VAL A 322 19.90 12.85 4.27
C VAL A 322 20.21 13.91 5.33
N LEU A 323 19.45 13.91 6.42
CA LEU A 323 19.71 14.77 7.58
C LEU A 323 21.04 14.38 8.24
N SER A 324 21.93 15.35 8.47
CA SER A 324 23.20 15.14 9.18
C SER A 324 23.16 15.61 10.63
N GLY A 325 22.17 16.42 11.02
CA GLY A 325 21.94 16.87 12.38
C GLY A 325 21.23 18.21 12.43
N TYR A 326 21.38 18.93 13.54
CA TYR A 326 20.81 20.26 13.74
C TYR A 326 21.85 21.25 14.25
N VAL A 327 21.66 22.52 13.93
CA VAL A 327 22.41 23.64 14.53
C VAL A 327 21.48 24.60 15.26
N GLY A 328 21.95 25.15 16.38
CA GLY A 328 21.16 25.99 17.27
C GLY A 328 20.53 25.21 18.43
N THR A 329 19.79 25.90 19.28
CA THR A 329 19.08 25.34 20.44
C THR A 329 17.58 25.53 20.26
N PHE A 330 16.79 24.58 20.75
CA PHE A 330 15.33 24.64 20.69
C PHE A 330 14.80 25.94 21.35
N PRO A 331 13.86 26.68 20.74
CA PRO A 331 13.06 26.34 19.55
C PRO A 331 13.66 26.80 18.21
N PHE A 332 14.90 27.30 18.16
CA PHE A 332 15.55 27.87 16.97
C PHE A 332 16.59 26.93 16.33
N SER A 333 16.28 25.63 16.28
CA SER A 333 17.14 24.62 15.66
C SER A 333 16.88 24.52 14.15
N PHE A 334 17.93 24.62 13.34
CA PHE A 334 17.87 24.44 11.88
C PHE A 334 18.46 23.08 11.48
N PRO A 335 17.82 22.32 10.57
CA PRO A 335 18.36 21.05 10.09
C PRO A 335 19.57 21.29 9.17
N LEU A 336 20.60 20.45 9.35
CA LEU A 336 21.71 20.30 8.41
C LEU A 336 21.53 19.01 7.61
N TYR A 337 22.02 19.03 6.37
CA TYR A 337 21.91 17.90 5.46
C TYR A 337 23.25 17.53 4.86
N TYR A 338 23.46 16.24 4.60
CA TYR A 338 24.55 15.77 3.77
C TYR A 338 24.36 16.23 2.31
N PRO A 339 25.44 16.60 1.60
CA PRO A 339 25.43 16.77 0.16
C PRO A 339 24.96 15.50 -0.58
N LYS A 340 24.29 15.66 -1.72
CA LYS A 340 23.91 14.51 -2.58
C LYS A 340 25.09 13.81 -3.25
N THR A 341 26.30 14.38 -3.16
CA THR A 341 27.56 13.71 -3.50
C THR A 341 27.98 12.67 -2.47
N ASP A 342 27.44 12.72 -1.26
CA ASP A 342 27.82 11.88 -0.12
C ASP A 342 26.75 10.79 0.08
N CYS A 343 25.47 11.20 0.16
CA CYS A 343 24.33 10.28 0.20
C CYS A 343 23.01 10.92 -0.22
N VAL A 344 22.09 10.08 -0.70
CA VAL A 344 20.78 10.45 -1.26
C VAL A 344 19.72 9.55 -0.64
N ARG A 345 18.64 10.12 -0.09
CA ARG A 345 17.49 9.33 0.36
C ARG A 345 16.54 9.11 -0.81
N ASP A 346 16.11 7.88 -1.00
CA ASP A 346 14.92 7.55 -1.80
C ASP A 346 13.67 7.68 -0.93
N ASP A 347 12.81 8.64 -1.28
CA ASP A 347 11.64 8.93 -0.46
C ASP A 347 10.52 7.88 -0.64
N VAL A 348 10.58 7.08 -1.71
CA VAL A 348 9.62 6.02 -2.07
C VAL A 348 9.99 4.69 -1.40
N THR A 349 11.24 4.26 -1.50
CA THR A 349 11.71 2.99 -0.92
C THR A 349 12.20 3.13 0.53
N GLY A 350 12.53 4.35 0.96
CA GLY A 350 13.18 4.59 2.25
C GLY A 350 14.66 4.21 2.28
N LEU A 351 15.19 3.61 1.21
CA LEU A 351 16.61 3.29 1.06
C LEU A 351 17.45 4.56 1.05
N ILE A 352 18.66 4.48 1.58
CA ILE A 352 19.66 5.53 1.46
C ILE A 352 20.78 5.02 0.57
N TRP A 353 21.08 5.81 -0.46
CA TRP A 353 22.08 5.52 -1.47
C TRP A 353 23.34 6.32 -1.21
N GLU A 354 24.49 5.73 -1.51
CA GLU A 354 25.75 6.43 -1.60
C GLU A 354 25.63 7.47 -2.72
N GLY A 355 26.06 8.70 -2.46
CA GLY A 355 26.28 9.71 -3.50
C GLY A 355 27.50 9.33 -4.35
N LYS A 356 27.85 10.16 -5.33
CA LYS A 356 29.15 10.04 -6.01
C LYS A 356 29.82 11.40 -6.15
N THR A 357 31.12 11.43 -5.87
CA THR A 357 31.96 12.62 -6.03
C THR A 357 32.60 12.66 -7.43
N ASP A 358 33.16 13.81 -7.77
CA ASP A 358 34.08 14.05 -8.89
C ASP A 358 35.55 14.18 -8.43
N THR A 359 35.78 14.21 -7.11
CA THR A 359 37.10 14.31 -6.46
C THR A 359 37.82 12.96 -6.37
N PHE A 360 39.15 12.94 -6.24
CA PHE A 360 39.96 11.71 -6.24
C PHE A 360 39.86 10.88 -4.94
N THR A 361 38.66 10.39 -4.61
CA THR A 361 38.37 9.49 -3.48
C THR A 361 37.83 8.14 -3.99
N LEU A 362 37.70 7.14 -3.10
CA LEU A 362 37.04 5.87 -3.45
C LEU A 362 35.55 6.04 -3.84
N HIS A 363 34.93 7.15 -3.42
CA HIS A 363 33.54 7.52 -3.72
C HIS A 363 33.37 8.27 -5.05
N ASN A 364 34.43 8.39 -5.85
CA ASN A 364 34.36 9.01 -7.18
C ASN A 364 33.51 8.18 -8.15
N GLY A 365 32.65 8.83 -8.93
CA GLY A 365 31.78 8.16 -9.91
C GLY A 365 32.49 7.35 -11.01
N LEU A 366 33.72 7.76 -11.37
CA LEU A 366 34.54 7.16 -12.41
C LEU A 366 35.45 6.03 -11.91
N ILE A 367 35.55 5.81 -10.59
CA ILE A 367 36.32 4.67 -10.06
C ILE A 367 35.54 3.38 -10.31
N THR A 368 36.27 2.41 -10.86
CA THR A 368 35.79 1.08 -11.20
C THR A 368 36.44 0.05 -10.29
N PHE A 369 35.77 -1.09 -10.09
CA PHE A 369 36.15 -2.15 -9.18
C PHE A 369 35.91 -3.52 -9.81
N THR A 370 36.60 -4.55 -9.30
CA THR A 370 36.15 -5.96 -9.45
C THR A 370 35.02 -6.28 -8.47
N ASN A 371 34.39 -7.45 -8.56
CA ASN A 371 33.29 -7.86 -7.68
C ASN A 371 33.42 -9.30 -7.19
N PHE A 372 34.53 -9.62 -6.53
CA PHE A 372 34.79 -10.92 -5.90
C PHE A 372 34.29 -11.01 -4.46
N GLY A 373 34.22 -9.89 -3.73
CA GLY A 373 33.70 -9.86 -2.36
C GLY A 373 34.65 -10.42 -1.29
N ASP A 374 35.95 -10.59 -1.60
CA ASP A 374 36.94 -11.25 -0.74
C ASP A 374 37.93 -10.30 -0.05
N GLY A 375 37.71 -8.99 -0.11
CA GLY A 375 38.55 -7.99 0.54
C GLY A 375 39.81 -7.61 -0.22
N ARG A 376 40.05 -8.13 -1.43
CA ARG A 376 41.24 -7.76 -2.23
C ARG A 376 41.23 -6.28 -2.64
N ALA A 377 42.43 -5.72 -2.84
CA ALA A 377 42.58 -4.32 -3.28
C ALA A 377 41.98 -4.11 -4.68
N GLY A 378 41.22 -3.02 -4.85
CA GLY A 378 40.55 -2.69 -6.10
C GLY A 378 39.24 -3.45 -6.37
N ASP A 379 38.73 -4.18 -5.38
CA ASP A 379 37.42 -4.84 -5.40
C ASP A 379 36.32 -3.99 -4.75
N ALA A 380 35.07 -4.23 -5.10
CA ALA A 380 33.92 -3.51 -4.55
C ALA A 380 33.77 -3.73 -3.04
N SER A 381 34.27 -4.85 -2.48
CA SER A 381 34.36 -5.02 -1.03
C SER A 381 35.21 -3.95 -0.33
N GLN A 382 36.20 -3.37 -1.01
CA GLN A 382 37.02 -2.28 -0.47
C GLN A 382 36.22 -0.98 -0.35
N LEU A 383 35.31 -0.70 -1.29
CA LEU A 383 34.40 0.45 -1.20
C LEU A 383 33.41 0.26 -0.04
N VAL A 384 32.87 -0.96 0.10
CA VAL A 384 31.96 -1.33 1.20
C VAL A 384 32.64 -1.17 2.56
N SER A 385 33.82 -1.74 2.76
CA SER A 385 34.53 -1.62 4.05
C SER A 385 34.89 -0.16 4.32
N HIS A 386 35.41 0.58 3.34
CA HIS A 386 35.77 1.98 3.51
C HIS A 386 34.57 2.86 3.91
N ALA A 387 33.40 2.67 3.30
CA ALA A 387 32.19 3.40 3.68
C ALA A 387 31.74 3.10 5.11
N ASN A 388 31.85 1.84 5.55
CA ASN A 388 31.45 1.41 6.88
C ASN A 388 32.45 1.83 7.97
N ASP A 389 33.75 1.67 7.72
CA ASP A 389 34.83 2.05 8.65
C ASP A 389 34.86 3.56 8.91
N ASN A 390 34.46 4.38 7.92
CA ASN A 390 34.40 5.84 8.03
C ASN A 390 33.00 6.37 8.40
N ALA A 391 32.04 5.48 8.66
CA ALA A 391 30.64 5.81 8.92
C ALA A 391 30.05 6.82 7.92
N LEU A 392 30.09 6.51 6.62
CA LEU A 392 29.59 7.41 5.56
C LEU A 392 28.14 7.84 5.85
N CYS A 393 27.92 9.17 5.87
CA CYS A 393 26.68 9.80 6.31
C CYS A 393 26.16 9.37 7.70
N GLY A 394 27.05 9.00 8.61
CA GLY A 394 26.73 8.52 9.95
C GLY A 394 26.33 7.04 10.03
N PHE A 395 26.56 6.26 8.97
CA PHE A 395 26.06 4.88 8.86
C PHE A 395 27.15 3.86 8.51
N THR A 396 27.01 2.64 9.05
CA THR A 396 28.03 1.58 9.03
C THR A 396 27.50 0.22 8.51
N ASP A 397 26.37 0.24 7.82
CA ASP A 397 25.62 -0.89 7.27
C ASP A 397 25.44 -0.79 5.74
N TRP A 398 26.37 -0.10 5.07
CA TRP A 398 26.42 -0.01 3.63
C TRP A 398 26.77 -1.35 2.99
N ARG A 399 26.12 -1.63 1.85
CA ARG A 399 26.30 -2.84 1.04
C ARG A 399 26.22 -2.52 -0.45
N LEU A 400 26.64 -3.46 -1.29
CA LEU A 400 26.23 -3.43 -2.69
C LEU A 400 24.70 -3.65 -2.80
N PRO A 401 24.03 -2.94 -3.72
CA PRO A 401 22.61 -3.10 -4.00
C PRO A 401 22.34 -4.37 -4.81
N SER A 402 21.12 -4.89 -4.70
CA SER A 402 20.55 -5.79 -5.69
C SER A 402 20.27 -5.06 -7.01
N VAL A 403 20.11 -5.82 -8.10
CA VAL A 403 19.71 -5.27 -9.39
C VAL A 403 18.31 -4.68 -9.32
N GLU A 404 17.40 -5.24 -8.52
CA GLU A 404 16.06 -4.67 -8.29
C GLU A 404 16.13 -3.27 -7.64
N GLU A 405 17.01 -3.08 -6.65
CA GLU A 405 17.23 -1.76 -6.04
C GLU A 405 17.84 -0.76 -7.03
N LEU A 406 18.85 -1.17 -7.80
CA LEU A 406 19.42 -0.34 -8.88
C LEU A 406 18.36 0.03 -9.92
N HIS A 407 17.48 -0.91 -10.27
CA HIS A 407 16.33 -0.68 -11.14
C HIS A 407 15.33 0.32 -10.54
N GLY A 408 15.13 0.31 -9.22
CA GLY A 408 14.32 1.30 -8.52
C GLY A 408 14.70 2.76 -8.84
N ILE A 409 16.00 3.04 -9.04
CA ILE A 409 16.51 4.40 -9.31
C ILE A 409 16.69 4.75 -10.81
N VAL A 410 16.44 3.82 -11.75
CA VAL A 410 16.48 4.12 -13.20
C VAL A 410 15.34 5.07 -13.61
N ASP A 411 15.66 6.13 -14.37
CA ASP A 411 14.70 7.08 -14.93
C ASP A 411 14.54 6.84 -16.44
N HIS A 412 13.36 6.36 -16.86
CA HIS A 412 13.08 6.03 -18.25
C HIS A 412 12.62 7.25 -19.09
N ARG A 413 12.37 8.42 -18.48
CA ARG A 413 11.94 9.64 -19.20
C ARG A 413 12.89 10.15 -20.28
N PRO A 414 14.23 10.14 -20.11
CA PRO A 414 15.15 10.73 -21.08
C PRO A 414 15.12 10.02 -22.43
N THR A 415 15.83 10.57 -23.41
CA THR A 415 16.14 9.88 -24.68
C THR A 415 17.57 9.31 -24.70
N SER A 416 18.47 9.85 -23.88
CA SER A 416 19.88 9.44 -23.76
C SER A 416 20.27 9.17 -22.30
N GLY A 417 21.36 8.42 -22.09
CA GLY A 417 21.93 8.21 -20.76
C GLY A 417 22.68 9.43 -20.18
N PRO A 418 23.02 9.42 -18.87
CA PRO A 418 22.63 8.38 -17.90
C PRO A 418 21.14 8.49 -17.53
N ARG A 419 20.46 7.34 -17.53
CA ARG A 419 19.03 7.13 -17.24
C ARG A 419 18.78 7.15 -15.73
N ILE A 420 19.08 8.29 -15.11
CA ILE A 420 18.88 8.55 -13.68
C ILE A 420 18.51 10.02 -13.50
N ARG A 421 17.92 10.37 -12.36
CA ARG A 421 17.77 11.79 -11.99
C ARG A 421 19.13 12.38 -11.59
N VAL A 422 19.90 12.87 -12.56
CA VAL A 422 21.28 13.39 -12.35
C VAL A 422 21.39 14.58 -11.38
N VAL A 423 20.29 15.32 -11.16
CA VAL A 423 20.22 16.39 -10.15
C VAL A 423 20.16 15.84 -8.71
N ASP A 424 19.79 14.57 -8.57
CA ASP A 424 19.70 13.86 -7.30
C ASP A 424 20.88 12.89 -7.14
N PHE A 425 21.30 12.24 -8.23
CA PHE A 425 22.45 11.34 -8.30
C PHE A 425 23.53 11.90 -9.25
N PRO A 426 24.31 12.91 -8.81
CA PRO A 426 25.42 13.42 -9.59
C PRO A 426 26.48 12.33 -9.83
N ASN A 427 27.35 12.56 -10.82
CA ASN A 427 28.51 11.72 -11.12
C ASN A 427 28.17 10.22 -11.33
N THR A 428 27.02 9.95 -11.96
CA THR A 428 26.57 8.58 -12.26
C THR A 428 27.21 8.04 -13.53
N ALA A 429 27.88 6.89 -13.43
CA ALA A 429 28.49 6.15 -14.53
C ALA A 429 27.46 5.32 -15.33
N ASN A 430 27.91 4.70 -16.43
CA ASN A 430 27.04 3.94 -17.34
C ASN A 430 26.55 2.59 -16.80
N TYR A 431 27.33 1.93 -15.94
CA TYR A 431 27.04 0.59 -15.41
C TYR A 431 27.47 0.51 -13.95
N TYR A 432 26.69 -0.20 -13.13
CA TYR A 432 26.97 -0.40 -11.71
C TYR A 432 26.86 -1.87 -11.31
N TRP A 433 27.84 -2.34 -10.54
CA TRP A 433 27.79 -3.64 -9.88
C TRP A 433 26.60 -3.78 -8.93
N SER A 434 25.95 -4.94 -9.00
CA SER A 434 25.06 -5.43 -7.96
C SER A 434 25.78 -6.43 -7.03
N ASN A 435 25.10 -6.85 -5.95
CA ASN A 435 25.51 -7.97 -5.12
C ASN A 435 25.10 -9.35 -5.68
N GLU A 436 24.36 -9.42 -6.79
CA GLU A 436 23.77 -10.66 -7.30
C GLU A 436 24.73 -11.40 -8.24
N ALA A 437 24.91 -12.72 -7.98
CA ALA A 437 25.61 -13.60 -8.89
C ALA A 437 24.79 -13.86 -10.16
N TYR A 438 25.44 -13.94 -11.31
CA TYR A 438 24.77 -14.39 -12.52
C TYR A 438 24.71 -15.92 -12.52
N GLY A 439 23.50 -16.48 -12.41
CA GLY A 439 23.29 -17.93 -12.39
C GLY A 439 23.96 -18.63 -13.59
N GLY A 440 24.36 -19.89 -13.43
CA GLY A 440 24.95 -20.68 -14.52
C GLY A 440 26.39 -20.31 -14.93
N PHE A 441 26.95 -19.21 -14.42
CA PHE A 441 28.33 -18.79 -14.71
C PHE A 441 29.12 -18.60 -13.41
N GLU A 442 30.08 -19.48 -13.15
CA GLU A 442 30.84 -19.55 -11.88
C GLU A 442 31.53 -18.22 -11.48
N ASN A 443 32.00 -17.44 -12.46
CA ASN A 443 32.62 -16.13 -12.25
C ASN A 443 31.71 -14.96 -12.68
N GLY A 444 30.40 -15.17 -12.81
CA GLY A 444 29.45 -14.17 -13.29
C GLY A 444 28.82 -13.30 -12.18
N ALA A 445 28.56 -12.04 -12.48
CA ALA A 445 27.79 -11.12 -11.64
C ALA A 445 26.96 -10.14 -12.50
N TRP A 446 25.83 -9.69 -11.95
CA TRP A 446 24.92 -8.76 -12.62
C TRP A 446 25.37 -7.30 -12.49
N VAL A 447 25.14 -6.51 -13.54
CA VAL A 447 25.28 -5.05 -13.57
C VAL A 447 23.99 -4.38 -14.05
N ALA A 448 23.63 -3.25 -13.45
CA ALA A 448 22.54 -2.41 -13.95
C ALA A 448 23.10 -1.30 -14.85
N GLY A 449 22.58 -1.17 -16.07
CA GLY A 449 23.05 -0.25 -17.10
C GLY A 449 22.25 1.05 -17.18
N PHE A 450 22.75 2.11 -16.56
CA PHE A 450 22.18 3.46 -16.67
C PHE A 450 22.42 4.12 -18.05
N ALA A 451 23.28 3.57 -18.93
CA ALA A 451 23.39 4.10 -20.29
C ALA A 451 22.06 4.00 -21.08
N GLY A 452 21.36 2.86 -20.95
CA GLY A 452 20.11 2.56 -21.64
C GLY A 452 18.90 2.31 -20.73
N GLY A 453 19.11 2.08 -19.43
CA GLY A 453 18.08 1.69 -18.46
C GLY A 453 17.70 0.21 -18.52
N GLY A 454 18.69 -0.68 -18.71
CA GLY A 454 18.50 -2.13 -18.75
C GLY A 454 19.69 -2.89 -18.16
N ASP A 455 19.52 -4.19 -17.96
CA ASP A 455 20.49 -5.07 -17.27
C ASP A 455 21.52 -5.69 -18.22
N ASP A 456 22.69 -6.04 -17.66
CA ASP A 456 23.69 -6.88 -18.32
C ASP A 456 24.38 -7.79 -17.30
N ALA A 457 25.13 -8.79 -17.77
CA ALA A 457 25.90 -9.70 -16.92
C ALA A 457 27.34 -9.82 -17.43
N THR A 458 28.30 -9.79 -16.51
CA THR A 458 29.72 -9.80 -16.87
C THR A 458 30.54 -10.57 -15.82
N THR A 459 31.82 -10.81 -16.10
CA THR A 459 32.69 -11.57 -15.20
C THR A 459 33.24 -10.69 -14.08
N ARG A 460 33.39 -11.24 -12.87
CA ARG A 460 33.73 -10.49 -11.65
C ARG A 460 35.12 -9.82 -11.68
N ASP A 461 36.00 -10.23 -12.59
CA ASP A 461 37.31 -9.62 -12.86
C ASP A 461 37.25 -8.36 -13.72
N MET A 462 36.13 -8.09 -14.40
CA MET A 462 35.95 -6.84 -15.13
C MET A 462 35.87 -5.65 -14.18
N ARG A 463 36.29 -4.48 -14.66
CA ARG A 463 36.28 -3.24 -13.87
C ARG A 463 35.04 -2.40 -14.19
N ILE A 464 34.03 -2.46 -13.32
CA ILE A 464 32.77 -1.70 -13.42
C ILE A 464 32.62 -0.78 -12.20
N SER A 465 31.91 0.34 -12.33
CA SER A 465 31.64 1.23 -11.18
C SER A 465 30.78 0.51 -10.12
N ALA A 466 30.87 0.95 -8.87
CA ALA A 466 30.04 0.46 -7.77
C ALA A 466 29.38 1.66 -7.07
N ARG A 467 28.13 1.50 -6.61
CA ARG A 467 27.41 2.47 -5.76
C ARG A 467 26.82 1.68 -4.61
N LEU A 468 26.99 2.15 -3.38
CA LEU A 468 26.44 1.46 -2.22
C LEU A 468 24.99 1.89 -1.93
N VAL A 469 24.27 1.02 -1.23
CA VAL A 469 22.96 1.29 -0.65
C VAL A 469 22.96 0.79 0.79
N ARG A 470 22.07 1.35 1.61
CA ARG A 470 21.76 0.87 2.96
C ARG A 470 20.25 0.86 3.20
N GLY A 471 19.84 0.06 4.17
CA GLY A 471 18.45 -0.31 4.43
C GLY A 471 18.29 -1.83 4.41
N GLU A 472 17.32 -2.32 5.18
CA GLU A 472 17.12 -3.75 5.38
C GLU A 472 16.67 -4.45 4.09
N ALA A 473 17.24 -5.63 3.85
CA ALA A 473 16.76 -6.52 2.80
C ALA A 473 15.42 -7.14 3.23
N TRP A 474 14.42 -7.09 2.35
CA TRP A 474 13.11 -7.70 2.59
C TRP A 474 13.23 -9.20 2.91
N SER A 475 12.45 -9.71 3.87
CA SER A 475 12.50 -11.11 4.32
C SER A 475 11.12 -11.76 4.54
N GLY A 476 11.08 -13.09 4.43
CA GLY A 476 9.89 -13.94 4.63
C GLY A 476 9.40 -14.63 3.36
N THR A 477 8.18 -15.21 3.39
CA THR A 477 7.54 -15.79 2.20
C THR A 477 7.04 -14.67 1.27
N ARG A 478 7.52 -14.61 0.03
CA ARG A 478 7.22 -13.47 -0.86
C ARG A 478 5.81 -13.52 -1.41
N TYR A 479 5.43 -14.68 -1.94
CA TYR A 479 4.22 -14.87 -2.71
C TYR A 479 3.13 -15.59 -1.91
N ILE A 480 1.90 -15.09 -1.98
CA ILE A 480 0.69 -15.74 -1.41
C ILE A 480 -0.30 -16.01 -2.55
N VAL A 481 -0.64 -17.28 -2.76
CA VAL A 481 -1.66 -17.68 -3.74
C VAL A 481 -3.04 -17.25 -3.26
N THR A 482 -3.78 -16.49 -4.06
CA THR A 482 -5.11 -15.98 -3.67
C THR A 482 -6.19 -16.99 -4.06
N SER A 483 -7.13 -17.32 -3.16
CA SER A 483 -8.31 -18.11 -3.57
C SER A 483 -9.39 -17.28 -4.29
N ALA A 484 -9.20 -15.96 -4.43
CA ALA A 484 -10.11 -15.11 -5.20
C ALA A 484 -10.28 -15.57 -6.65
N THR A 485 -11.52 -15.48 -7.12
CA THR A 485 -11.87 -15.55 -8.53
C THR A 485 -11.93 -14.14 -9.10
N TYR A 486 -11.08 -13.85 -10.09
CA TYR A 486 -11.14 -12.61 -10.85
C TYR A 486 -12.02 -12.80 -12.09
N LEU A 487 -12.62 -11.72 -12.60
CA LEU A 487 -13.40 -11.79 -13.84
C LEU A 487 -12.53 -12.32 -14.98
N SER A 488 -13.00 -13.36 -15.68
CA SER A 488 -12.28 -14.14 -16.71
C SER A 488 -11.11 -15.02 -16.23
N ASP A 489 -10.99 -15.29 -14.92
CA ASP A 489 -9.98 -16.18 -14.34
C ASP A 489 -10.57 -17.34 -13.53
N GLY A 490 -9.83 -18.44 -13.48
CA GLY A 490 -10.08 -19.53 -12.53
C GLY A 490 -9.60 -19.19 -11.12
N ALA A 491 -10.24 -19.78 -10.10
CA ALA A 491 -9.77 -19.68 -8.72
C ALA A 491 -8.31 -20.14 -8.60
N ASN A 492 -7.54 -19.53 -7.69
CA ASN A 492 -6.10 -19.75 -7.50
C ASN A 492 -5.20 -19.30 -8.68
N ASN A 493 -5.70 -18.66 -9.75
CA ASN A 493 -4.84 -18.16 -10.85
C ASN A 493 -4.18 -16.79 -10.59
N ALA A 494 -4.14 -16.33 -9.34
CA ALA A 494 -3.50 -15.08 -8.97
C ALA A 494 -2.68 -15.19 -7.69
N VAL A 495 -1.72 -14.28 -7.54
CA VAL A 495 -0.73 -14.31 -6.46
C VAL A 495 -0.41 -12.89 -5.99
N ILE A 496 -0.44 -12.67 -4.67
CA ILE A 496 -0.02 -11.42 -4.02
C ILE A 496 1.50 -11.49 -3.79
N ASP A 497 2.22 -10.48 -4.27
CA ASP A 497 3.61 -10.24 -3.92
C ASP A 497 3.69 -9.32 -2.69
N ARG A 498 4.06 -9.88 -1.54
CA ARG A 498 4.18 -9.14 -0.27
C ARG A 498 5.35 -8.16 -0.23
N LYS A 499 6.31 -8.23 -1.17
CA LYS A 499 7.40 -7.26 -1.28
C LYS A 499 6.93 -5.96 -1.95
N THR A 500 6.12 -6.09 -3.00
CA THR A 500 5.71 -4.96 -3.84
C THR A 500 4.27 -4.50 -3.64
N GLY A 501 3.46 -5.27 -2.92
CA GLY A 501 2.01 -5.05 -2.74
C GLY A 501 1.19 -5.30 -4.01
N LEU A 502 1.80 -5.81 -5.07
CA LEU A 502 1.15 -6.06 -6.35
C LEU A 502 0.49 -7.45 -6.37
N THR A 503 -0.63 -7.56 -7.08
CA THR A 503 -1.28 -8.85 -7.36
C THR A 503 -1.11 -9.18 -8.84
N TRP A 504 -0.69 -10.42 -9.13
CA TRP A 504 -0.30 -10.87 -10.45
C TRP A 504 -1.14 -12.06 -10.91
N ARG A 505 -1.46 -12.16 -12.20
CA ARG A 505 -1.93 -13.45 -12.77
C ARG A 505 -0.78 -14.45 -12.69
N ARG A 506 -1.06 -15.73 -12.44
CA ARG A 506 -0.01 -16.76 -12.38
C ARG A 506 0.38 -17.25 -13.77
N CYS A 507 -0.61 -17.37 -14.67
CA CYS A 507 -0.37 -17.68 -16.08
C CYS A 507 -0.13 -16.43 -16.94
N LEU A 508 0.63 -16.63 -18.01
CA LEU A 508 0.77 -15.65 -19.09
C LEU A 508 -0.48 -15.62 -19.96
N GLU A 509 -0.72 -14.51 -20.65
CA GLU A 509 -1.84 -14.39 -21.58
C GLU A 509 -1.78 -15.46 -22.67
N GLY A 510 -2.88 -16.22 -22.82
CA GLY A 510 -3.01 -17.32 -23.78
C GLY A 510 -2.75 -18.72 -23.21
N GLN A 511 -2.17 -18.83 -22.01
CA GLN A 511 -2.10 -20.09 -21.28
C GLN A 511 -3.39 -20.38 -20.50
N PHE A 512 -3.58 -21.64 -20.12
CA PHE A 512 -4.74 -22.09 -19.36
C PHE A 512 -4.31 -22.54 -17.95
N TRP A 513 -5.06 -22.08 -16.95
CA TRP A 513 -4.87 -22.50 -15.56
C TRP A 513 -5.63 -23.80 -15.27
N THR A 514 -4.93 -24.79 -14.73
CA THR A 514 -5.51 -26.11 -14.40
C THR A 514 -6.05 -26.23 -12.97
N GLY A 515 -5.96 -25.16 -12.17
CA GLY A 515 -6.17 -25.19 -10.72
C GLY A 515 -4.88 -25.33 -9.90
N SER A 516 -3.78 -25.75 -10.53
CA SER A 516 -2.46 -25.87 -9.89
C SER A 516 -1.27 -25.46 -10.78
N ASN A 517 -1.40 -25.53 -12.11
CA ASN A 517 -0.31 -25.26 -13.05
C ASN A 517 -0.82 -24.51 -14.29
N CYS A 518 0.06 -23.76 -14.95
CA CYS A 518 -0.23 -23.16 -16.27
C CYS A 518 0.17 -24.14 -17.38
N ILE A 519 -0.74 -24.34 -18.34
CA ILE A 519 -0.52 -25.23 -19.49
C ILE A 519 -0.78 -24.50 -20.82
N GLY A 520 -0.20 -25.04 -21.89
CA GLY A 520 -0.21 -24.42 -23.22
C GLY A 520 0.87 -23.35 -23.38
N ALA A 521 0.92 -22.77 -24.58
CA ALA A 521 1.85 -21.70 -24.92
C ALA A 521 1.23 -20.32 -24.63
N ALA A 522 2.05 -19.37 -24.20
CA ALA A 522 1.64 -17.97 -24.17
C ALA A 522 1.33 -17.48 -25.59
N THR A 523 0.28 -16.68 -25.74
CA THR A 523 -0.01 -16.01 -27.00
C THR A 523 0.98 -14.86 -27.21
N PRO A 524 1.66 -14.79 -28.37
CA PRO A 524 2.54 -13.67 -28.67
C PRO A 524 1.72 -12.47 -29.17
N PHE A 525 2.01 -11.30 -28.61
CA PHE A 525 1.35 -10.03 -28.94
C PHE A 525 2.37 -9.02 -29.45
N THR A 526 1.96 -8.16 -30.39
CA THR A 526 2.63 -6.86 -30.57
C THR A 526 2.41 -6.01 -29.32
N HIS A 527 3.29 -5.04 -29.04
CA HIS A 527 3.17 -4.21 -27.83
C HIS A 527 1.81 -3.47 -27.77
N VAL A 528 1.32 -2.99 -28.92
CA VAL A 528 -0.02 -2.38 -29.04
C VAL A 528 -1.13 -3.37 -28.66
N ASN A 529 -1.03 -4.63 -29.12
CA ASN A 529 -2.02 -5.65 -28.80
C ASN A 529 -1.91 -6.13 -27.34
N ALA A 530 -0.73 -6.11 -26.73
CA ALA A 530 -0.55 -6.39 -25.31
C ALA A 530 -1.20 -5.31 -24.42
N LEU A 531 -1.06 -4.03 -24.79
CA LEU A 531 -1.76 -2.92 -24.14
C LEU A 531 -3.28 -3.06 -24.26
N HIS A 532 -3.82 -3.31 -25.46
CA HIS A 532 -5.26 -3.57 -25.64
C HIS A 532 -5.71 -4.81 -24.84
N ARG A 533 -4.90 -5.88 -24.82
CA ARG A 533 -5.23 -7.12 -24.11
C ARG A 533 -5.36 -6.88 -22.61
N GLY A 534 -4.43 -6.14 -22.00
CA GLY A 534 -4.55 -5.73 -20.59
C GLY A 534 -5.82 -4.93 -20.35
N HIS A 535 -6.05 -3.86 -21.12
CA HIS A 535 -7.19 -2.96 -20.95
C HIS A 535 -8.56 -3.66 -21.07
N ASN A 536 -8.68 -4.65 -21.98
CA ASN A 536 -9.92 -5.36 -22.23
C ASN A 536 -10.25 -6.46 -21.20
N ILE A 537 -9.37 -6.71 -20.22
CA ILE A 537 -9.61 -7.66 -19.13
C ILE A 537 -9.91 -6.84 -17.87
N ALA A 538 -11.17 -6.85 -17.45
CA ALA A 538 -11.65 -6.04 -16.32
C ALA A 538 -10.81 -6.26 -15.05
N GLY A 539 -10.24 -5.18 -14.51
CA GLY A 539 -9.41 -5.19 -13.30
C GLY A 539 -7.94 -5.55 -13.52
N TRP A 540 -7.49 -5.79 -14.76
CA TRP A 540 -6.10 -6.12 -15.07
C TRP A 540 -5.46 -5.10 -16.01
N ARG A 541 -4.13 -5.04 -16.02
CA ARG A 541 -3.35 -4.19 -16.93
C ARG A 541 -1.97 -4.78 -17.21
N LEU A 542 -1.29 -4.20 -18.20
CA LEU A 542 0.12 -4.46 -18.43
C LEU A 542 0.97 -3.70 -17.37
N PRO A 543 1.90 -4.35 -16.66
CA PRO A 543 2.76 -3.72 -15.68
C PRO A 543 3.76 -2.76 -16.34
N ASN A 544 4.25 -1.76 -15.61
CA ASN A 544 5.41 -0.99 -16.06
C ASN A 544 6.71 -1.81 -15.89
N ILE A 545 7.82 -1.35 -16.45
CA ILE A 545 9.07 -2.14 -16.48
C ILE A 545 9.64 -2.43 -15.08
N LYS A 546 9.44 -1.55 -14.09
CA LYS A 546 9.92 -1.76 -12.71
C LYS A 546 9.04 -2.75 -11.96
N GLU A 547 7.72 -2.65 -12.14
CA GLU A 547 6.77 -3.63 -11.63
C GLU A 547 7.08 -5.03 -12.20
N LEU A 548 7.22 -5.16 -13.52
CA LEU A 548 7.52 -6.44 -14.18
C LEU A 548 8.91 -6.98 -13.83
N SER A 549 9.92 -6.12 -13.76
CA SER A 549 11.29 -6.49 -13.38
C SER A 549 11.38 -6.99 -11.94
N SER A 550 10.51 -6.53 -11.03
CA SER A 550 10.52 -6.98 -9.64
C SER A 550 10.19 -8.47 -9.47
N LEU A 551 9.47 -9.08 -10.42
CA LEU A 551 9.16 -10.51 -10.37
C LEU A 551 10.40 -11.40 -10.56
N ALA A 552 11.45 -10.85 -11.19
CA ALA A 552 12.62 -11.62 -11.55
C ALA A 552 13.44 -12.03 -10.31
N ASP A 553 13.57 -13.34 -10.09
CA ASP A 553 14.58 -13.88 -9.17
C ASP A 553 15.87 -14.15 -9.97
N ARG A 554 16.76 -13.17 -9.95
CA ARG A 554 18.02 -13.17 -10.72
C ARG A 554 19.09 -14.12 -10.17
N SER A 555 18.83 -14.78 -9.05
CA SER A 555 19.63 -15.92 -8.57
C SER A 555 19.32 -17.23 -9.32
N ARG A 556 18.20 -17.26 -10.06
CA ARG A 556 17.65 -18.44 -10.75
C ARG A 556 17.74 -18.26 -12.28
N GLN A 557 17.63 -19.38 -13.00
CA GLN A 557 17.59 -19.40 -14.46
C GLN A 557 16.58 -20.42 -14.96
N ILE A 558 15.95 -20.09 -16.10
CA ILE A 558 15.04 -20.95 -16.88
C ILE A 558 13.93 -21.59 -16.00
N PRO A 559 13.00 -20.78 -15.44
CA PRO A 559 12.92 -19.33 -15.50
C PRO A 559 13.50 -18.65 -14.25
N ALA A 560 13.88 -17.38 -14.40
CA ALA A 560 14.13 -16.43 -13.31
C ALA A 560 12.82 -15.95 -12.66
N LEU A 561 11.94 -16.88 -12.32
CA LEU A 561 10.68 -16.67 -11.62
C LEU A 561 10.56 -17.70 -10.50
N ASP A 562 9.85 -17.35 -9.43
CA ASP A 562 9.44 -18.31 -8.41
C ASP A 562 8.47 -19.34 -9.03
N PRO A 563 8.73 -20.65 -8.93
CA PRO A 563 7.97 -21.68 -9.65
C PRO A 563 6.69 -22.06 -8.90
N ASP A 564 6.60 -21.76 -7.61
CA ASP A 564 5.42 -22.00 -6.77
C ASP A 564 4.44 -20.82 -6.90
N ALA A 565 4.97 -19.62 -7.19
CA ALA A 565 4.20 -18.44 -7.60
C ALA A 565 3.76 -18.49 -9.06
N PHE A 566 4.62 -18.93 -9.98
CA PHE A 566 4.38 -18.92 -11.45
C PHE A 566 4.66 -20.29 -12.10
N PRO A 567 3.89 -21.35 -11.74
CA PRO A 567 4.13 -22.70 -12.22
C PRO A 567 3.82 -22.84 -13.72
N GLY A 568 4.68 -23.57 -14.44
CA GLY A 568 4.47 -23.90 -15.86
C GLY A 568 5.20 -22.99 -16.85
N LEU A 569 5.99 -22.01 -16.39
CA LEU A 569 6.70 -21.03 -17.24
C LEU A 569 8.13 -21.47 -17.64
N GLY A 570 8.38 -22.78 -17.72
CA GLY A 570 9.71 -23.40 -17.79
C GLY A 570 10.60 -23.13 -19.02
N GLY A 571 10.22 -22.23 -19.92
CA GLY A 571 11.01 -21.88 -21.11
C GLY A 571 11.84 -20.60 -20.99
N GLY A 572 11.53 -19.73 -20.02
CA GLY A 572 12.07 -18.37 -19.98
C GLY A 572 11.47 -17.50 -21.09
N VAL A 573 10.38 -16.79 -20.78
CA VAL A 573 9.64 -15.99 -21.75
C VAL A 573 10.04 -14.51 -21.71
N ASP A 574 10.08 -13.89 -22.88
CA ASP A 574 10.11 -12.43 -23.01
C ASP A 574 8.69 -11.87 -22.88
N THR A 575 8.51 -10.88 -22.00
CA THR A 575 7.21 -10.33 -21.63
C THR A 575 7.19 -8.81 -21.74
N TRP A 576 6.18 -8.26 -22.40
CA TRP A 576 6.02 -6.81 -22.55
C TRP A 576 5.71 -6.12 -21.22
N SER A 577 6.34 -4.96 -21.00
CA SER A 577 5.84 -3.95 -20.06
C SER A 577 5.05 -2.86 -20.79
N SER A 578 4.32 -2.01 -20.07
CA SER A 578 3.66 -0.81 -20.58
C SER A 578 4.61 0.39 -20.76
N THR A 579 5.89 0.25 -20.41
CA THR A 579 6.87 1.34 -20.41
C THR A 579 7.39 1.62 -21.83
N PRO A 580 7.17 2.83 -22.38
CA PRO A 580 7.74 3.23 -23.65
C PRO A 580 9.26 3.44 -23.56
N VAL A 581 9.95 3.40 -24.71
CA VAL A 581 11.34 3.88 -24.83
C VAL A 581 11.36 5.18 -25.63
N PRO A 582 11.44 6.36 -24.98
CA PRO A 582 11.35 7.65 -25.65
C PRO A 582 12.40 7.84 -26.75
N GLY A 583 11.97 8.41 -27.88
CA GLY A 583 12.82 8.64 -29.05
C GLY A 583 12.99 7.42 -29.97
N THR A 584 12.30 6.31 -29.72
CA THR A 584 12.45 5.06 -30.50
C THR A 584 11.10 4.44 -30.89
N ALA A 585 11.13 3.40 -31.73
CA ALA A 585 9.99 2.54 -32.01
C ALA A 585 9.86 1.34 -31.04
N ASN A 586 10.59 1.36 -29.92
CA ASN A 586 10.71 0.24 -29.00
C ASN A 586 9.91 0.47 -27.72
N ALA A 587 9.53 -0.62 -27.06
CA ALA A 587 9.01 -0.63 -25.69
C ALA A 587 9.89 -1.54 -24.82
N ALA A 588 9.84 -1.38 -23.50
CA ALA A 588 10.64 -2.17 -22.58
C ALA A 588 9.98 -3.54 -22.30
N TYR A 589 10.81 -4.57 -22.08
CA TYR A 589 10.38 -5.94 -21.81
C TYR A 589 11.27 -6.59 -20.74
N VAL A 590 10.79 -7.68 -20.13
CA VAL A 590 11.58 -8.53 -19.23
C VAL A 590 11.68 -9.94 -19.81
N GLY A 591 12.90 -10.44 -19.93
CA GLY A 591 13.22 -11.80 -20.38
C GLY A 591 13.42 -12.73 -19.19
N PHE A 592 12.39 -13.49 -18.83
CA PHE A 592 12.39 -14.40 -17.67
C PHE A 592 13.23 -15.67 -17.86
N ALA A 593 14.00 -15.80 -18.94
CA ALA A 593 15.05 -16.83 -19.00
C ALA A 593 16.11 -16.61 -17.91
N VAL A 594 16.48 -15.36 -17.67
CA VAL A 594 17.48 -14.96 -16.65
C VAL A 594 17.06 -13.73 -15.83
N GLY A 595 15.94 -13.07 -16.16
CA GLY A 595 15.50 -11.85 -15.46
C GLY A 595 16.14 -10.57 -16.00
N ILE A 596 16.56 -10.59 -17.27
CA ILE A 596 17.15 -9.43 -17.96
C ILE A 596 16.06 -8.46 -18.38
N THR A 597 16.30 -7.17 -18.19
CA THR A 597 15.47 -6.10 -18.78
C THR A 597 16.06 -5.62 -20.09
N GLY A 598 15.21 -5.39 -21.09
CA GLY A 598 15.63 -4.94 -22.41
C GLY A 598 14.61 -4.06 -23.10
N ASN A 599 14.89 -3.70 -24.35
CA ASN A 599 13.91 -3.04 -25.22
C ASN A 599 13.80 -3.76 -26.56
N TYR A 600 12.60 -3.78 -27.12
CA TYR A 600 12.32 -4.46 -28.37
C TYR A 600 11.33 -3.67 -29.23
N VAL A 601 11.41 -3.82 -30.55
CA VAL A 601 10.57 -3.08 -31.50
C VAL A 601 9.10 -3.45 -31.31
N ARG A 602 8.22 -2.45 -31.21
CA ARG A 602 6.80 -2.65 -30.81
C ARG A 602 5.98 -3.52 -31.77
N SER A 603 6.43 -3.68 -33.00
CA SER A 603 5.86 -4.56 -34.02
C SER A 603 6.31 -6.02 -33.90
N GLY A 604 7.34 -6.31 -33.11
CA GLY A 604 7.75 -7.66 -32.74
C GLY A 604 6.73 -8.29 -31.78
N ALA A 605 6.83 -9.60 -31.56
CA ALA A 605 5.81 -10.38 -30.86
C ALA A 605 6.38 -11.07 -29.62
N LEU A 606 5.96 -10.62 -28.43
CA LEU A 606 6.38 -11.16 -27.12
C LEU A 606 5.14 -11.52 -26.28
N ALA A 607 5.30 -12.23 -25.17
CA ALA A 607 4.19 -12.58 -24.28
C ALA A 607 3.71 -11.37 -23.46
N ALA A 608 2.58 -11.51 -22.76
CA ALA A 608 2.09 -10.55 -21.79
C ALA A 608 1.82 -11.22 -20.44
N HIS A 609 2.25 -10.58 -19.36
CA HIS A 609 2.00 -10.97 -17.98
C HIS A 609 1.26 -9.81 -17.31
N LEU A 610 0.09 -10.06 -16.73
CA LEU A 610 -0.77 -8.98 -16.23
C LEU A 610 -0.69 -8.83 -14.71
N VAL A 611 -0.72 -7.56 -14.28
CA VAL A 611 -0.82 -7.13 -12.89
C VAL A 611 -2.20 -6.52 -12.67
N LEU A 612 -2.73 -6.66 -11.46
CA LEU A 612 -4.02 -6.09 -11.10
C LEU A 612 -3.97 -4.56 -11.23
N ALA A 613 -4.98 -3.99 -11.86
CA ALA A 613 -5.17 -2.55 -11.89
C ALA A 613 -5.57 -2.08 -10.48
N SER A 614 -4.81 -1.13 -9.95
CA SER A 614 -5.26 -0.35 -8.79
C SER A 614 -6.52 0.41 -9.20
N PRO A 615 -7.62 0.39 -8.42
CA PRO A 615 -8.86 1.10 -8.74
C PRO A 615 -8.68 2.63 -8.72
#